data_AF-A0A2B7YP98-F1
#
_entry.id   AF-A0A2B7YP98-F1
#
_cell.length_a   1.000
_cell.length_b   1.000
_cell.length_c   1.000
_cell.angle_alpha   90.00
_cell.angle_beta   90.00
_cell.angle_gamma   90.00
#
_symmetry.space_group_name_H-M   'P 1'
#
loop_
_entity.id
_entity.type
_entity.pdbx_description
1 polymer ?
#
loop_
_entity_poly.entity_id
_entity_poly.type
_entity_poly.pdbx_seq_one_letter_code
_entity_poly.pdbx_strand_id
1 'polypeptide(L)'
;MKKKLFTLFVLLSLLAFSHPGRTDANGGHRDRKNGSYHYHHGYPAHDHPNGVCPYESPKSTSNKSMSKAEIKKNLETLGYYGNNAIAEFQKDNGLVADGVAGKRTVKRIRERLEE
;
A
#
# COMPACT_ATOMS: atom_id res chain seq x y z
N MET A 1 -4.27 30.85 -40.42
CA MET A 1 -4.29 29.37 -40.36
C MET A 1 -3.54 28.83 -39.14
N LYS A 2 -2.36 29.36 -38.77
CA LYS A 2 -1.56 28.92 -37.61
C LYS A 2 -2.29 28.92 -36.25
N LYS A 3 -3.16 29.92 -35.99
CA LYS A 3 -3.97 30.01 -34.76
C LYS A 3 -5.06 28.94 -34.67
N LYS A 4 -5.66 28.56 -35.81
CA LYS A 4 -6.67 27.48 -35.89
C LYS A 4 -6.04 26.10 -35.66
N LEU A 5 -4.80 25.92 -36.13
CA LEU A 5 -4.00 24.71 -35.91
C LEU A 5 -3.60 24.56 -34.42
N PHE A 6 -3.25 25.67 -33.76
CA PHE A 6 -2.94 25.68 -32.34
C PHE A 6 -4.17 25.34 -31.47
N THR A 7 -5.35 25.92 -31.76
CA THR A 7 -6.60 25.57 -31.05
C THR A 7 -7.04 24.12 -31.25
N LEU A 8 -6.78 23.53 -32.43
CA LEU A 8 -7.08 22.12 -32.69
C LEU A 8 -6.20 21.19 -31.84
N PHE A 9 -4.92 21.55 -31.64
CA PHE A 9 -3.98 20.77 -30.86
C PHE A 9 -4.30 20.79 -29.35
N VAL A 10 -4.82 21.91 -28.83
CA VAL A 10 -5.28 22.02 -27.42
C VAL A 10 -6.59 21.28 -27.15
N LEU A 11 -7.48 21.15 -28.14
CA LEU A 11 -8.72 20.39 -27.96
C LEU A 11 -8.50 18.86 -27.96
N LEU A 12 -7.46 18.37 -28.65
CA LEU A 12 -7.20 16.94 -28.80
C LEU A 12 -6.66 16.28 -27.51
N SER A 13 -5.98 17.04 -26.64
CA SER A 13 -5.44 16.56 -25.37
C SER A 13 -6.49 16.34 -24.27
N LEU A 14 -7.74 16.79 -24.47
CA LEU A 14 -8.84 16.62 -23.49
C LEU A 14 -9.51 15.23 -23.55
N LEU A 15 -9.11 14.36 -24.48
CA LEU A 15 -9.69 13.02 -24.65
C LEU A 15 -9.00 11.93 -23.81
N ALA A 16 -8.07 12.29 -22.92
CA ALA A 16 -7.43 11.34 -22.00
C ALA A 16 -8.38 10.98 -20.83
N PHE A 17 -9.47 10.28 -21.13
CA PHE A 17 -10.35 9.69 -20.11
C PHE A 17 -9.62 8.52 -19.43
N SER A 18 -9.33 8.69 -18.14
CA SER A 18 -8.78 7.64 -17.30
C SER A 18 -9.83 6.54 -17.11
N HIS A 19 -9.50 5.32 -17.51
CA HIS A 19 -10.42 4.17 -17.51
C HIS A 19 -10.84 3.76 -16.08
N PRO A 20 -12.05 3.19 -15.91
CA PRO A 20 -12.48 2.64 -14.62
C PRO A 20 -11.66 1.40 -14.27
N GLY A 21 -10.79 1.52 -13.26
CA GLY A 21 -9.95 0.41 -12.78
C GLY A 21 -8.73 0.85 -11.98
N ARG A 22 -8.80 2.01 -11.29
CA ARG A 22 -7.68 2.46 -10.46
C ARG A 22 -7.42 1.45 -9.36
N THR A 23 -6.15 1.08 -9.21
CA THR A 23 -5.64 0.44 -8.01
C THR A 23 -5.76 1.40 -6.83
N ASP A 24 -6.12 0.87 -5.67
CA ASP A 24 -6.22 1.60 -4.41
C ASP A 24 -4.82 1.88 -3.82
N ALA A 25 -4.79 2.49 -2.63
CA ALA A 25 -3.55 2.82 -1.94
C ALA A 25 -2.70 1.57 -1.59
N ASN A 26 -3.30 0.38 -1.59
CA ASN A 26 -2.61 -0.88 -1.36
C ASN A 26 -2.14 -1.54 -2.68
N GLY A 27 -2.43 -0.95 -3.84
CA GLY A 27 -2.05 -1.50 -5.14
C GLY A 27 -3.01 -2.58 -5.67
N GLY A 28 -4.21 -2.70 -5.11
CA GLY A 28 -5.22 -3.65 -5.57
C GLY A 28 -6.50 -2.99 -6.07
N HIS A 29 -7.37 -3.74 -6.73
CA HIS A 29 -8.64 -3.25 -7.26
C HIS A 29 -9.73 -4.31 -7.12
N ARG A 30 -10.99 -3.89 -6.96
CA ARG A 30 -12.15 -4.79 -6.99
C ARG A 30 -12.63 -4.99 -8.43
N ASP A 31 -12.75 -6.25 -8.81
CA ASP A 31 -13.38 -6.65 -10.06
C ASP A 31 -14.89 -6.46 -9.99
N ARG A 32 -15.43 -5.71 -10.95
CA ARG A 32 -16.88 -5.40 -11.02
C ARG A 32 -17.74 -6.62 -11.35
N LYS A 33 -17.17 -7.67 -11.93
CA LYS A 33 -17.91 -8.85 -12.41
C LYS A 33 -18.24 -9.85 -11.31
N ASN A 34 -17.31 -10.08 -10.39
CA ASN A 34 -17.42 -11.11 -9.35
C ASN A 34 -17.19 -10.55 -7.93
N GLY A 35 -16.83 -9.26 -7.79
CA GLY A 35 -16.52 -8.63 -6.51
C GLY A 35 -15.18 -9.02 -5.91
N SER A 36 -14.39 -9.85 -6.60
CA SER A 36 -13.09 -10.31 -6.15
C SER A 36 -12.08 -9.16 -6.14
N TYR A 37 -11.15 -9.19 -5.19
CA TYR A 37 -10.13 -8.16 -5.01
C TYR A 37 -8.78 -8.66 -5.50
N HIS A 38 -8.17 -7.93 -6.43
CA HIS A 38 -6.98 -8.37 -7.18
C HIS A 38 -5.85 -7.33 -7.08
N TYR A 39 -4.63 -7.80 -6.78
CA TYR A 39 -3.41 -7.00 -6.82
C TYR A 39 -2.78 -7.04 -8.22
N HIS A 40 -2.19 -5.91 -8.64
CA HIS A 40 -1.41 -5.82 -9.88
C HIS A 40 0.08 -5.68 -9.56
N HIS A 41 0.86 -6.69 -9.92
CA HIS A 41 2.25 -6.85 -9.49
C HIS A 41 3.12 -7.55 -10.55
N GLY A 42 2.72 -7.50 -11.82
CA GLY A 42 3.56 -7.90 -12.97
C GLY A 42 3.70 -9.41 -13.21
N TYR A 43 3.03 -10.24 -12.41
CA TYR A 43 2.96 -11.69 -12.57
C TYR A 43 1.66 -12.13 -13.29
N PRO A 44 1.61 -13.34 -13.88
CA PRO A 44 0.37 -13.93 -14.40
C PRO A 44 -0.74 -13.98 -13.32
N ALA A 45 -2.01 -14.08 -13.72
CA ALA A 45 -3.13 -14.14 -12.78
C ALA A 45 -2.99 -15.34 -11.81
N HIS A 46 -3.05 -15.07 -10.50
CA HIS A 46 -2.94 -16.08 -9.45
C HIS A 46 -3.63 -15.63 -8.15
N ASP A 47 -3.88 -16.59 -7.28
CA ASP A 47 -4.51 -16.36 -5.99
C ASP A 47 -3.51 -15.85 -4.94
N HIS A 48 -3.99 -14.99 -4.06
CA HIS A 48 -3.21 -14.44 -2.95
C HIS A 48 -3.67 -15.08 -1.64
N PRO A 49 -3.21 -16.30 -1.30
CA PRO A 49 -3.57 -16.92 -0.03
C PRO A 49 -3.15 -16.01 1.12
N ASN A 50 -4.10 -15.66 1.98
CA ASN A 50 -3.91 -14.72 3.10
C ASN A 50 -3.42 -13.32 2.66
N GLY A 51 -3.68 -12.91 1.42
CA GLY A 51 -3.24 -11.62 0.87
C GLY A 51 -1.75 -11.56 0.53
N VAL A 52 -1.07 -12.70 0.39
CA VAL A 52 0.36 -12.79 0.04
C VAL A 52 0.53 -13.32 -1.38
N CYS A 53 1.36 -12.66 -2.19
CA CYS A 53 1.72 -13.10 -3.53
C CYS A 53 2.66 -14.34 -3.45
N PRO A 54 2.34 -15.46 -4.12
CA PRO A 54 3.20 -16.64 -4.18
C PRO A 54 4.48 -16.46 -5.01
N TYR A 55 4.49 -15.56 -5.99
CA TYR A 55 5.64 -15.32 -6.89
C TYR A 55 6.58 -14.23 -6.40
N GLU A 56 6.12 -13.40 -5.46
CA GLU A 56 6.95 -12.40 -4.85
C GLU A 56 7.75 -13.08 -3.73
N SER A 57 8.95 -13.54 -4.09
CA SER A 57 9.92 -14.00 -3.09
C SER A 57 10.06 -12.89 -2.06
N PRO A 58 9.81 -13.15 -0.75
CA PRO A 58 10.00 -12.12 0.25
C PRO A 58 11.46 -11.67 0.16
N LYS A 59 11.68 -10.39 -0.19
CA LYS A 59 13.01 -9.78 -0.09
C LYS A 59 13.50 -10.09 1.32
N SER A 60 14.54 -10.91 1.42
CA SER A 60 15.16 -11.34 2.67
C SER A 60 15.82 -10.14 3.34
N THR A 61 15.00 -9.26 3.91
CA THR A 61 15.39 -8.47 5.07
C THR A 61 15.47 -9.46 6.20
N SER A 62 16.67 -9.62 6.76
CA SER A 62 16.94 -10.38 7.96
C SER A 62 15.74 -10.32 8.91
N ASN A 63 15.08 -11.46 9.13
CA ASN A 63 13.94 -11.60 10.05
C ASN A 63 14.44 -11.45 11.50
N LYS A 64 15.06 -10.31 11.83
CA LYS A 64 15.33 -9.94 13.21
C LYS A 64 13.98 -9.52 13.79
N SER A 65 13.38 -10.41 14.56
CA SER A 65 12.21 -10.08 15.36
C SER A 65 12.54 -8.84 16.19
N MET A 66 11.81 -7.73 16.01
CA MET A 66 11.98 -6.57 16.89
C MET A 66 11.46 -6.94 18.27
N SER A 67 12.19 -6.54 19.32
CA SER A 67 11.70 -6.73 20.67
C SER A 67 10.51 -5.80 20.94
N LYS A 68 9.63 -6.16 21.89
CA LYS A 68 8.50 -5.31 22.30
C LYS A 68 8.95 -3.91 22.74
N ALA A 69 10.11 -3.82 23.40
CA ALA A 69 10.71 -2.56 23.83
C ALA A 69 11.15 -1.69 22.63
N GLU A 70 11.75 -2.32 21.62
CA GLU A 70 12.16 -1.66 20.38
C GLU A 70 10.94 -1.15 19.58
N ILE A 71 9.88 -1.95 19.49
CA ILE A 71 8.61 -1.53 18.89
C ILE A 71 8.05 -0.29 19.59
N LYS A 72 8.01 -0.29 20.92
CA LYS A 72 7.52 0.86 21.70
C LYS A 72 8.37 2.10 21.43
N LYS A 73 9.70 1.99 21.49
CA LYS A 73 10.62 3.09 21.20
C LYS A 73 10.43 3.64 19.78
N ASN A 74 10.30 2.77 18.80
CA ASN A 74 10.13 3.17 17.40
C ASN A 74 8.80 3.88 17.18
N LEU A 75 7.72 3.40 17.80
CA LEU A 75 6.42 4.07 17.77
C LEU A 75 6.46 5.44 18.42
N GLU A 76 7.17 5.58 19.55
CA GLU A 76 7.39 6.88 20.21
C GLU A 76 8.17 7.85 19.32
N THR A 77 9.19 7.37 18.59
CA THR A 77 9.91 8.17 17.57
C THR A 77 8.99 8.64 16.45
N LEU A 78 8.03 7.80 16.06
CA LEU A 78 7.03 8.09 15.04
C LEU A 78 5.84 8.92 15.55
N GLY A 79 5.83 9.31 16.83
CA GLY A 79 4.79 10.15 17.42
C GLY A 79 3.58 9.41 17.98
N TYR A 80 3.63 8.08 18.11
CA TYR A 80 2.57 7.25 18.69
C TYR A 80 2.90 6.91 20.14
N TYR A 81 2.00 7.24 21.06
CA TYR A 81 2.24 7.13 22.50
C TYR A 81 1.12 6.38 23.23
N GLY A 82 1.43 5.90 24.43
CA GLY A 82 0.46 5.24 25.31
C GLY A 82 0.16 3.79 24.94
N ASN A 83 -0.86 3.24 25.59
CA ASN A 83 -1.18 1.81 25.51
C ASN A 83 -1.78 1.40 24.16
N ASN A 84 -2.31 2.35 23.38
CA ASN A 84 -2.94 2.13 22.08
C ASN A 84 -2.04 2.46 20.89
N ALA A 85 -0.76 2.82 21.13
CA ALA A 85 0.16 3.29 20.09
C ALA A 85 0.25 2.34 18.88
N ILE A 86 0.19 1.02 19.10
CA ILE A 86 0.24 0.02 18.03
C ILE A 86 -1.03 0.09 17.17
N ALA A 87 -2.20 0.13 17.80
CA ALA A 87 -3.49 0.15 17.10
C ALA A 87 -3.68 1.46 16.31
N GLU A 88 -3.25 2.58 16.88
CA GLU A 88 -3.23 3.89 16.21
C GLU A 88 -2.31 3.89 15.00
N PHE A 89 -1.06 3.42 15.17
CA PHE A 89 -0.13 3.26 14.07
C PHE A 89 -0.68 2.36 12.96
N GLN A 90 -1.31 1.25 13.33
CA GLN A 90 -1.93 0.33 12.37
C GLN A 90 -3.05 1.02 11.59
N LYS A 91 -3.96 1.72 12.27
CA LYS A 91 -5.07 2.45 11.65
C LYS A 91 -4.58 3.49 10.66
N ASP A 92 -3.59 4.29 11.05
CA ASP A 92 -3.06 5.39 10.24
C ASP A 92 -2.25 4.90 9.03
N ASN A 93 -1.75 3.66 9.08
CA ASN A 93 -1.00 3.04 8.00
C ASN A 93 -1.79 1.98 7.22
N GLY A 94 -3.12 1.96 7.35
CA GLY A 94 -3.98 1.06 6.57
C GLY A 94 -3.84 -0.42 6.92
N LEU A 95 -3.40 -0.74 8.13
CA LEU A 95 -3.32 -2.10 8.67
C LEU A 95 -4.56 -2.42 9.52
N VAL A 96 -4.75 -3.70 9.82
CA VAL A 96 -5.75 -4.14 10.82
C VAL A 96 -5.30 -3.62 12.19
N ALA A 97 -6.13 -2.79 12.83
CA ALA A 97 -5.85 -2.18 14.13
C ALA A 97 -6.16 -3.14 15.29
N ASP A 98 -5.47 -4.28 15.32
CA ASP A 98 -5.60 -5.31 16.37
C ASP A 98 -4.74 -5.02 17.62
N GLY A 99 -3.89 -3.99 17.57
CA GLY A 99 -2.97 -3.65 18.66
C GLY A 99 -1.78 -4.61 18.77
N VAL A 100 -1.61 -5.53 17.82
CA VAL A 100 -0.56 -6.55 17.83
C VAL A 100 0.51 -6.20 16.78
N ALA A 101 1.76 -6.09 17.24
CA ALA A 101 2.89 -5.81 16.37
C ALA A 101 3.36 -7.08 15.61
N GLY A 102 2.49 -7.61 14.74
CA GLY A 102 2.80 -8.72 13.84
C GLY A 102 3.79 -8.34 12.73
N LYS A 103 4.14 -9.31 11.87
CA LYS A 103 5.13 -9.12 10.79
C LYS A 103 4.84 -7.90 9.90
N ARG A 104 3.57 -7.67 9.52
CA ARG A 104 3.15 -6.53 8.70
C ARG A 104 3.34 -5.20 9.43
N THR A 105 2.95 -5.14 10.71
CA THR A 105 3.14 -3.96 11.57
C THR A 105 4.64 -3.64 11.72
N VAL A 106 5.45 -4.65 12.06
CA VAL A 106 6.91 -4.51 12.22
C VAL A 106 7.58 -4.05 10.92
N LYS A 107 7.19 -4.61 9.77
CA LYS A 107 7.68 -4.17 8.46
C LYS A 107 7.33 -2.70 8.20
N ARG A 108 6.07 -2.32 8.43
CA ARG A 108 5.61 -0.95 8.21
C ARG A 108 6.27 0.06 9.15
N ILE A 109 6.55 -0.31 10.40
CA ILE A 109 7.32 0.53 11.34
C ILE A 109 8.71 0.83 10.77
N ARG A 110 9.41 -0.16 10.21
CA ARG A 110 10.73 0.05 9.61
C ARG A 110 10.66 0.98 8.40
N GLU A 111 9.72 0.73 7.50
CA GLU A 111 9.50 1.58 6.32
C GLU A 111 9.27 3.04 6.74
N ARG A 112 8.43 3.28 7.76
CA ARG A 112 8.17 4.63 8.29
C ARG A 112 9.36 5.32 8.98
N LEU A 113 10.36 4.56 9.44
CA LEU A 113 11.59 5.11 10.03
C LEU A 113 12.65 5.44 8.98
N GLU A 114 12.54 4.85 7.78
CA GLU A 114 13.45 5.07 6.65
C GLU A 114 12.94 6.18 5.70
N GLU A 115 11.68 6.60 5.84
CA GLU A 115 11.03 7.72 5.16
C GLU A 115 11.40 9.09 5.79
#